data_AF-G5Q1B5-F1
#
_entry.id   AF-G5Q1B5-F1
#
_cell.length_a   1.000
_cell.length_b   1.000
_cell.length_c   1.000
_cell.angle_alpha   90.00
_cell.angle_beta   90.00
_cell.angle_gamma   90.00
#
_symmetry.space_group_name_H-M   'P 1'
#
loop_
_entity.id
_entity.type
_entity.pdbx_description
1 polymer ?
#
loop_
_entity_poly.entity_id
_entity_poly.type
_entity_poly.pdbx_seq_one_letter_code
_entity_poly.pdbx_strand_id
1 'polypeptide(L)'
;MPAAFGPRDLPALWQFLDALPATFTYGVEVRHPCFFDKGEDEQRLNRGLHARGVNRVILDSRPVHAAHPHSEAVRDAQRKKPKVPVHAVVTASHPMVRFIGSDNMAQNREFLAAWLQKLPQWRQTTTPFLFLHTPDIAQAPELVNTLWHDLRSVLPEIGTAPSIPQQSSLF
;
A
#
# COMPACT_ATOMS: atom_id res chain seq x y z
N MET A 1 6.61 -7.17 7.47
CA MET A 1 6.70 -8.48 8.16
C MET A 1 6.32 -9.61 7.20
N PRO A 2 7.04 -10.76 7.24
CA PRO A 2 6.73 -11.93 6.40
C PRO A 2 5.40 -12.59 6.81
N ALA A 3 4.89 -13.50 5.99
CA ALA A 3 3.65 -14.23 6.28
C ALA A 3 3.73 -15.13 7.51
N ALA A 4 4.93 -15.55 7.91
CA ALA A 4 5.16 -16.34 9.12
C ALA A 4 5.03 -15.53 10.42
N PHE A 5 5.11 -14.19 10.35
CA PHE A 5 4.95 -13.32 11.51
C PHE A 5 3.46 -13.16 11.82
N GLY A 6 2.99 -13.85 12.86
CA GLY A 6 1.59 -13.96 13.20
C GLY A 6 1.23 -13.32 14.54
N PRO A 7 0.00 -13.56 15.02
CA PRO A 7 -0.51 -12.89 16.22
C PRO A 7 0.27 -13.21 17.50
N ARG A 8 0.90 -14.40 17.57
CA ARG A 8 1.78 -14.80 18.68
C ARG A 8 3.01 -13.89 18.84
N ASP A 9 3.43 -13.24 17.75
CA ASP A 9 4.66 -12.45 17.68
C ASP A 9 4.44 -10.97 18.02
N LEU A 10 3.17 -10.55 18.22
CA LEU A 10 2.83 -9.16 18.54
C LEU A 10 3.56 -8.60 19.77
N PRO A 11 3.77 -9.36 20.88
CA PRO A 11 4.57 -8.85 22.01
C PRO A 11 5.98 -8.41 21.60
N ALA A 12 6.64 -9.15 20.70
CA ALA A 12 7.96 -8.79 20.20
C ALA A 12 7.92 -7.54 19.31
N LEU A 13 6.87 -7.38 18.48
CA LEU A 13 6.65 -6.15 17.71
C LEU A 13 6.46 -4.94 18.63
N TRP A 14 5.69 -5.08 19.71
CA TRP A 14 5.48 -4.01 20.67
C TRP A 14 6.77 -3.57 21.34
N GLN A 15 7.54 -4.53 21.85
CA GLN A 15 8.85 -4.24 22.45
C GLN A 15 9.79 -3.54 21.46
N PHE A 16 9.82 -3.99 20.21
CA PHE A 16 10.61 -3.35 19.17
C PHE A 16 10.17 -1.91 18.91
N LEU A 17 8.87 -1.67 18.70
CA LEU A 17 8.34 -0.33 18.41
C LEU A 17 8.53 0.63 19.59
N ASP A 18 8.39 0.14 20.82
CA ASP A 18 8.55 0.93 22.04
C ASP A 18 10.02 1.35 22.28
N ALA A 19 10.98 0.65 21.66
CA ALA A 19 12.41 0.97 21.72
C ALA A 19 12.88 1.92 20.61
N LEU A 20 12.02 2.22 19.62
CA LEU A 20 12.39 3.09 18.49
C LEU A 20 12.43 4.57 18.91
N PRO A 21 13.33 5.39 18.31
CA PRO A 21 13.35 6.82 18.57
C PRO A 21 12.02 7.50 18.23
N ALA A 22 11.48 8.30 19.15
CA ALA A 22 10.21 9.01 18.98
C ALA A 22 10.25 10.16 17.94
N THR A 23 11.44 10.50 17.41
CA THR A 23 11.63 11.56 16.41
C THR A 23 11.16 11.16 15.01
N PHE A 24 10.91 9.88 14.75
CA PHE A 24 10.48 9.39 13.44
C PHE A 24 9.04 8.90 13.46
N THR A 25 8.42 8.89 12.28
CA THR A 25 7.13 8.25 12.05
C THR A 25 7.34 6.88 11.44
N TYR A 26 6.70 5.85 12.00
CA TYR A 26 6.86 4.47 11.57
C TYR A 26 5.61 3.91 10.89
N GLY A 27 5.83 2.91 10.04
CA GLY A 27 4.79 2.14 9.37
C GLY A 27 5.07 0.63 9.46
N VAL A 28 4.03 -0.16 9.73
CA VAL A 28 4.11 -1.63 9.80
C VAL A 28 3.24 -2.25 8.71
N GLU A 29 3.86 -3.03 7.84
CA GLU A 29 3.17 -3.92 6.88
C GLU A 29 3.16 -5.35 7.43
N VAL A 30 1.97 -5.93 7.63
CA VAL A 30 1.79 -7.35 7.97
C VAL A 30 1.29 -8.14 6.78
N ARG A 31 1.52 -9.45 6.78
CA ARG A 31 1.12 -10.35 5.68
C ARG A 31 0.42 -11.62 6.13
N HIS A 32 0.31 -11.84 7.44
CA HIS A 32 -0.30 -13.04 8.00
C HIS A 32 -1.84 -12.94 7.93
N PRO A 33 -2.55 -13.96 7.42
CA PRO A 33 -4.00 -13.91 7.20
C PRO A 33 -4.86 -13.54 8.42
N CYS A 34 -4.51 -14.01 9.62
CA CYS A 34 -5.21 -13.65 10.88
C CYS A 34 -5.24 -12.15 11.19
N PHE A 35 -4.47 -11.31 10.48
CA PHE A 35 -4.58 -9.86 10.60
C PHE A 35 -5.53 -9.21 9.59
N PHE A 36 -6.31 -10.01 8.84
CA PHE A 36 -7.21 -9.55 7.79
C PHE A 36 -8.59 -10.22 7.82
N ASP A 37 -8.92 -10.93 8.90
CA ASP A 37 -10.20 -11.63 9.05
C ASP A 37 -11.23 -10.84 9.89
N LYS A 38 -10.91 -9.60 10.28
CA LYS A 38 -11.70 -8.75 11.20
C LYS A 38 -11.92 -9.35 12.59
N GLY A 39 -11.22 -10.42 12.92
CA GLY A 39 -11.25 -11.09 14.21
C GLY A 39 -10.45 -10.35 15.28
N GLU A 40 -10.29 -10.99 16.44
CA GLU A 40 -9.61 -10.40 17.60
C GLU A 40 -8.14 -10.07 17.33
N ASP A 41 -7.45 -10.88 16.54
CA ASP A 41 -6.03 -10.69 16.23
C ASP A 41 -5.78 -9.44 15.38
N GLU A 42 -6.61 -9.21 14.37
CA GLU A 42 -6.58 -7.96 13.60
C GLU A 42 -6.88 -6.75 14.49
N GLN A 43 -7.89 -6.85 15.36
CA GLN A 43 -8.21 -5.76 16.28
C GLN A 43 -7.07 -5.48 17.27
N ARG A 44 -6.41 -6.52 17.79
CA ARG A 44 -5.27 -6.39 18.70
C ARG A 44 -4.09 -5.71 18.01
N LEU A 45 -3.80 -6.07 16.76
CA LEU A 45 -2.81 -5.38 15.94
C LEU A 45 -3.17 -3.89 15.78
N ASN A 46 -4.40 -3.59 15.31
CA ASN A 46 -4.82 -2.22 15.03
C ASN A 46 -4.81 -1.34 16.28
N ARG A 47 -5.32 -1.84 17.42
CA ARG A 47 -5.28 -1.12 18.70
C ARG A 47 -3.84 -0.90 19.18
N GLY A 48 -2.99 -1.91 19.07
CA GLY A 48 -1.58 -1.81 19.50
C GLY A 48 -0.78 -0.80 18.68
N LEU A 49 -1.01 -0.75 17.36
CA LEU A 49 -0.43 0.26 16.47
C LEU A 49 -0.97 1.66 16.77
N HIS A 50 -2.28 1.79 16.98
CA HIS A 50 -2.93 3.06 17.29
C HIS A 50 -2.42 3.67 18.60
N ALA A 51 -2.31 2.87 19.65
CA ALA A 51 -1.79 3.30 20.95
C ALA A 51 -0.34 3.83 20.88
N ARG A 52 0.43 3.40 19.86
CA ARG A 52 1.83 3.80 19.64
C ARG A 52 1.98 4.90 18.59
N GLY A 53 0.90 5.37 17.97
CA GLY A 53 0.98 6.32 16.85
C GLY A 53 1.71 5.75 15.63
N VAL A 54 1.69 4.42 15.43
CA VAL A 54 2.35 3.75 14.30
C VAL A 54 1.33 3.48 13.19
N ASN A 55 1.72 3.75 11.95
CA ASN A 55 0.86 3.56 10.78
C ASN A 55 0.79 2.08 10.40
N ARG A 56 -0.40 1.58 10.09
CA ARG A 56 -0.56 0.30 9.38
C ARG A 56 -0.43 0.57 7.89
N VAL A 57 0.51 -0.12 7.23
CA VAL A 57 0.62 -0.09 5.78
C VAL A 57 -0.46 -0.98 5.19
N ILE A 58 -1.27 -0.41 4.31
CA ILE A 58 -2.35 -1.11 3.62
C ILE A 58 -1.83 -1.58 2.29
N LEU A 59 -1.73 -2.90 2.13
CA LEU A 59 -1.35 -3.51 0.86
C LEU A 59 -2.60 -3.73 0.00
N ASP A 60 -2.67 -3.06 -1.14
CA ASP A 60 -3.66 -3.37 -2.16
C ASP A 60 -2.99 -4.14 -3.30
N SER A 61 -3.19 -5.46 -3.30
CA SER A 61 -2.67 -6.36 -4.33
C SER A 61 -3.75 -6.90 -5.26
N ARG A 62 -4.97 -6.34 -5.21
CA ARG A 62 -6.07 -6.78 -6.08
C ARG A 62 -5.71 -6.68 -7.57
N PRO A 63 -5.05 -5.61 -8.08
CA PRO A 63 -4.74 -5.51 -9.50
C PRO A 63 -3.79 -6.63 -9.97
N VAL A 64 -2.65 -6.83 -9.29
CA VAL A 64 -1.71 -7.89 -9.68
C VAL A 64 -2.32 -9.30 -9.62
N HIS A 65 -3.23 -9.57 -8.67
CA HIS A 65 -3.92 -10.86 -8.56
C HIS A 65 -5.08 -11.02 -9.56
N ALA A 66 -5.62 -9.92 -10.09
CA ALA A 66 -6.66 -9.92 -11.12
C ALA A 66 -6.10 -9.93 -12.55
N ALA A 67 -4.79 -9.70 -12.71
CA ALA A 67 -4.11 -9.72 -14.00
C ALA A 67 -4.05 -11.13 -14.60
N HIS A 68 -4.15 -11.22 -15.93
CA HIS A 68 -3.93 -12.48 -16.64
C HIS A 68 -2.45 -12.87 -16.57
N PRO A 69 -2.09 -14.10 -16.13
CA PRO A 69 -0.71 -14.53 -15.92
C PRO A 69 0.04 -14.88 -17.21
N HIS A 70 0.11 -13.94 -18.15
CA HIS A 70 0.66 -14.14 -19.49
C HIS A 70 2.18 -13.99 -19.58
N SER A 71 2.83 -13.41 -18.56
CA SER A 71 4.29 -13.26 -18.47
C SER A 71 4.85 -13.88 -17.19
N GLU A 72 6.16 -14.19 -17.20
CA GLU A 72 6.84 -14.70 -16.01
C GLU A 72 6.85 -13.67 -14.87
N ALA A 73 7.04 -12.39 -15.20
CA ALA A 73 7.02 -11.29 -14.22
C ALA A 73 5.68 -11.21 -13.49
N VAL A 74 4.55 -11.31 -14.20
CA VAL A 74 3.21 -11.31 -13.59
C VAL A 74 3.02 -12.55 -12.71
N ARG A 75 3.39 -13.73 -13.21
CA ARG A 75 3.28 -15.00 -12.45
C ARG A 75 4.12 -14.96 -11.17
N ASP A 76 5.34 -14.43 -11.23
CA ASP A 76 6.23 -14.32 -10.08
C ASP A 76 5.70 -13.32 -9.05
N ALA A 77 5.21 -12.17 -9.50
CA ALA A 77 4.57 -11.20 -8.62
C ALA A 77 3.34 -11.80 -7.93
N GLN A 78 2.47 -12.50 -8.65
CA GLN A 78 1.30 -13.18 -8.06
C GLN A 78 1.71 -14.21 -7.00
N ARG A 79 2.79 -14.98 -7.20
CA ARG A 79 3.29 -15.94 -6.20
C ARG A 79 3.84 -15.24 -4.95
N LYS A 80 4.57 -14.15 -5.11
CA LYS A 80 5.29 -13.47 -4.02
C LYS A 80 4.41 -12.53 -3.21
N LYS A 81 3.38 -11.92 -3.82
CA LYS A 81 2.51 -10.96 -3.13
C LYS A 81 1.40 -11.71 -2.39
N PRO A 82 1.20 -11.47 -1.08
CA PRO A 82 0.16 -12.14 -0.33
C PRO A 82 -1.23 -11.74 -0.87
N LYS A 83 -2.14 -12.71 -0.96
CA LYS A 83 -3.54 -12.47 -1.34
C LYS A 83 -4.36 -12.19 -0.08
N VAL A 84 -4.33 -10.95 0.37
CA VAL A 84 -5.02 -10.49 1.59
C VAL A 84 -6.11 -9.46 1.26
N PRO A 85 -7.24 -9.45 2.00
CA PRO A 85 -8.25 -8.40 1.89
C PRO A 85 -7.66 -7.00 2.08
N VAL A 86 -8.23 -6.02 1.36
CA VAL A 86 -7.85 -4.62 1.49
C VAL A 86 -8.69 -3.97 2.57
N HIS A 87 -8.06 -3.68 3.72
CA HIS A 87 -8.70 -3.01 4.84
C HIS A 87 -8.19 -1.57 4.93
N ALA A 88 -9.01 -0.61 4.49
CA ALA A 88 -8.71 0.81 4.59
C ALA A 88 -8.87 1.30 6.03
N VAL A 89 -7.77 1.31 6.79
CA VAL A 89 -7.73 1.68 8.22
C VAL A 89 -6.69 2.75 8.48
N VAL A 90 -7.03 3.71 9.34
CA VAL A 90 -6.11 4.74 9.84
C VAL A 90 -5.76 4.39 11.27
N THR A 91 -4.49 4.06 11.52
CA THR A 91 -4.01 3.81 12.89
C THR A 91 -3.22 4.98 13.45
N ALA A 92 -2.69 5.88 12.60
CA ALA A 92 -1.94 7.06 13.00
C ALA A 92 -2.07 8.18 11.95
N SER A 93 -1.28 9.25 12.10
CA SER A 93 -1.41 10.50 11.34
C SER A 93 -0.94 10.46 9.89
N HIS A 94 -0.36 9.34 9.43
CA HIS A 94 0.24 9.21 8.10
C HIS A 94 -0.19 7.89 7.42
N PRO A 95 -1.49 7.67 7.16
CA PRO A 95 -1.96 6.40 6.61
C PRO A 95 -1.28 6.09 5.27
N MET A 96 -0.80 4.85 5.11
CA MET A 96 0.05 4.45 3.99
C MET A 96 -0.64 3.39 3.15
N VAL A 97 -0.82 3.64 1.87
CA VAL A 97 -1.35 2.68 0.89
C VAL A 97 -0.22 2.25 -0.04
N ARG A 98 0.01 0.95 -0.16
CA ARG A 98 0.90 0.38 -1.17
C ARG A 98 0.05 -0.33 -2.21
N PHE A 99 -0.18 0.36 -3.33
CA PHE A 99 -0.97 -0.12 -4.45
C PHE A 99 -0.08 -0.88 -5.42
N ILE A 100 -0.32 -2.18 -5.53
CA ILE A 100 0.40 -3.08 -6.43
C ILE A 100 -0.42 -3.21 -7.71
N GLY A 101 -0.10 -2.35 -8.68
CA GLY A 101 -0.69 -2.37 -10.01
C GLY A 101 -0.38 -3.64 -10.78
N SER A 102 -1.05 -3.80 -11.91
CA SER A 102 -0.75 -4.78 -12.95
C SER A 102 -0.28 -4.08 -14.23
N ASP A 103 -0.02 -4.86 -15.27
CA ASP A 103 0.20 -4.38 -16.63
C ASP A 103 -1.10 -3.91 -17.33
N ASN A 104 -2.26 -4.09 -16.71
CA ASN A 104 -3.54 -3.62 -17.24
C ASN A 104 -3.91 -2.25 -16.63
N MET A 105 -3.63 -1.18 -17.37
CA MET A 105 -3.85 0.20 -16.93
C MET A 105 -5.33 0.56 -16.68
N ALA A 106 -6.25 0.00 -17.46
CA ALA A 106 -7.68 0.19 -17.24
C ALA A 106 -8.13 -0.45 -15.91
N GLN A 107 -7.69 -1.68 -15.66
CA GLN A 107 -7.95 -2.39 -14.41
C GLN A 107 -7.32 -1.69 -13.20
N ASN A 108 -6.11 -1.13 -13.37
CA ASN A 108 -5.48 -0.32 -12.31
C ASN A 108 -6.35 0.89 -11.93
N ARG A 109 -6.91 1.59 -12.92
CA ARG A 109 -7.84 2.71 -12.68
C ARG A 109 -9.11 2.27 -11.95
N GLU A 110 -9.70 1.15 -12.34
CA GLU A 110 -10.88 0.58 -11.67
C GLU A 110 -10.62 0.28 -10.18
N PHE A 111 -9.52 -0.39 -9.85
CA PHE A 111 -9.18 -0.68 -8.46
C PHE A 111 -8.79 0.57 -7.66
N LEU A 112 -8.19 1.56 -8.32
CA LEU A 112 -7.86 2.84 -7.69
C LEU A 112 -9.10 3.67 -7.35
N ALA A 113 -10.23 3.48 -8.03
CA ALA A 113 -11.43 4.29 -7.82
C ALA A 113 -11.88 4.35 -6.35
N ALA A 114 -11.75 3.24 -5.61
CA ALA A 114 -12.04 3.21 -4.17
C ALA A 114 -11.08 4.11 -3.35
N TRP A 115 -9.82 4.20 -3.76
CA TRP A 115 -8.82 5.07 -3.15
C TRP A 115 -9.03 6.54 -3.50
N LEU A 116 -9.49 6.86 -4.71
CA LEU A 116 -9.83 8.23 -5.12
C LEU A 116 -10.94 8.83 -4.23
N GLN A 117 -11.85 8.00 -3.73
CA GLN A 117 -12.86 8.44 -2.75
C GLN A 117 -12.27 8.58 -1.33
N LYS A 118 -11.32 7.71 -0.97
CA LYS A 118 -10.84 7.57 0.42
C LYS A 118 -9.73 8.55 0.79
N LEU A 119 -8.78 8.78 -0.12
CA LEU A 119 -7.62 9.62 0.15
C LEU A 119 -7.99 11.08 0.50
N PRO A 120 -8.95 11.74 -0.19
CA PRO A 120 -9.39 13.08 0.19
C PRO A 120 -10.02 13.14 1.58
N GLN A 121 -10.75 12.09 1.99
CA GLN A 121 -11.33 12.00 3.33
C GLN A 121 -10.23 11.94 4.40
N TRP A 122 -9.22 11.12 4.19
CA TRP A 122 -8.07 11.03 5.11
C TRP A 122 -7.28 12.32 5.15
N ARG A 123 -7.11 12.99 4.02
CA ARG A 123 -6.33 14.22 3.90
C ARG A 123 -6.87 15.37 4.77
N GLN A 124 -8.16 15.35 5.13
CA GLN A 124 -8.78 16.34 6.02
C GLN A 124 -8.15 16.36 7.43
N THR A 125 -7.67 15.22 7.92
CA THR A 125 -7.19 15.07 9.31
C THR A 125 -5.82 14.41 9.42
N THR A 126 -5.28 13.91 8.32
CA THR A 126 -4.02 13.16 8.25
C THR A 126 -3.22 13.52 6.99
N THR A 127 -2.01 12.99 6.88
CA THR A 127 -1.15 13.11 5.68
C THR A 127 -1.03 11.74 5.01
N PRO A 128 -1.95 11.37 4.09
CA PRO A 128 -1.91 10.07 3.45
C PRO A 128 -0.73 9.94 2.48
N PHE A 129 -0.12 8.75 2.45
CA PHE A 129 0.90 8.38 1.47
C PHE A 129 0.40 7.26 0.56
N LEU A 130 0.52 7.45 -0.75
CA LEU A 130 0.23 6.44 -1.76
C LEU A 130 1.52 6.03 -2.46
N PHE A 131 1.89 4.77 -2.34
CA PHE A 131 3.03 4.16 -3.02
C PHE A 131 2.52 3.29 -4.16
N LEU A 132 2.87 3.66 -5.39
CA LEU A 132 2.56 2.89 -6.60
C LEU A 132 3.71 1.92 -6.89
N HIS A 133 3.37 0.65 -7.14
CA HIS A 133 4.33 -0.39 -7.48
C HIS A 133 3.76 -1.28 -8.57
N THR A 134 4.60 -1.71 -9.50
CA THR A 134 4.26 -2.66 -10.57
C THR A 134 5.15 -3.91 -10.45
N PRO A 135 4.71 -5.08 -10.97
CA PRO A 135 5.53 -6.29 -11.08
C PRO A 135 6.84 -6.04 -11.83
N ASP A 136 6.75 -5.31 -12.94
CA ASP A 136 7.88 -4.82 -13.72
C ASP A 136 8.04 -3.33 -13.48
N ILE A 137 9.21 -2.93 -12.96
CA ILE A 137 9.50 -1.52 -12.65
C ILE A 137 9.47 -0.63 -13.89
N ALA A 138 9.70 -1.19 -15.09
CA ALA A 138 9.61 -0.46 -16.35
C ALA A 138 8.20 0.08 -16.62
N GLN A 139 7.16 -0.50 -16.00
CA GLN A 139 5.76 -0.08 -16.13
C GLN A 139 5.34 0.96 -15.07
N ALA A 140 6.16 1.22 -14.06
CA ALA A 140 5.82 2.21 -13.04
C ALA A 140 5.58 3.63 -13.62
N PRO A 141 6.36 4.11 -14.62
CA PRO A 141 6.08 5.37 -15.30
C PRO A 141 4.69 5.43 -15.94
N GLU A 142 4.29 4.37 -16.64
CA GLU A 142 2.99 4.28 -17.30
C GLU A 142 1.85 4.25 -16.29
N LEU A 143 2.03 3.52 -15.19
CA LEU A 143 1.07 3.49 -14.09
C LEU A 143 0.87 4.89 -13.49
N VAL A 144 1.97 5.61 -13.22
CA VAL A 144 1.91 7.00 -12.72
C VAL A 144 1.16 7.88 -13.70
N ASN A 145 1.52 7.85 -14.99
CA ASN A 145 0.87 8.67 -16.02
C ASN A 145 -0.63 8.38 -16.14
N THR A 146 -1.01 7.10 -16.07
CA THR A 146 -2.41 6.65 -16.16
C THR A 146 -3.24 7.19 -15.00
N LEU A 147 -2.70 7.14 -13.79
CA LEU A 147 -3.44 7.41 -12.56
C LEU A 147 -3.34 8.87 -12.09
N TRP A 148 -2.32 9.62 -12.54
CA TRP A 148 -2.05 10.96 -12.04
C TRP A 148 -3.19 11.95 -12.27
N HIS A 149 -3.82 11.89 -13.45
CA HIS A 149 -4.94 12.76 -13.77
C HIS A 149 -6.10 12.57 -12.78
N ASP A 150 -6.46 11.31 -12.52
CA ASP A 150 -7.55 10.97 -11.60
C ASP A 150 -7.18 11.35 -10.17
N LEU A 151 -5.95 11.08 -9.73
CA LEU A 151 -5.45 11.50 -8.42
C LEU A 151 -5.53 13.03 -8.25
N ARG A 152 -5.06 13.79 -9.25
CA ARG A 152 -5.08 15.26 -9.20
C ARG A 152 -6.50 15.82 -9.20
N SER A 153 -7.46 15.14 -9.83
CA SER A 153 -8.87 15.56 -9.82
C SER A 153 -9.48 15.57 -8.42
N VAL A 154 -9.03 14.67 -7.53
CA VAL A 154 -9.53 14.54 -6.16
C VAL A 154 -8.58 15.13 -5.10
N LEU A 155 -7.30 15.30 -5.44
CA LEU A 155 -6.26 15.91 -4.61
C LEU A 155 -5.44 16.90 -5.44
N PRO A 156 -5.95 18.11 -5.71
CA PRO A 156 -5.27 19.08 -6.57
C PRO A 156 -3.88 19.50 -6.06
N GLU A 157 -3.63 19.38 -4.76
CA GLU A 157 -2.38 19.77 -4.10
C GLU A 157 -1.17 18.90 -4.45
N ILE A 158 -1.37 17.72 -5.04
CA ILE A 158 -0.25 16.86 -5.47
C ILE A 158 0.52 17.47 -6.65
N GLY A 159 -0.05 18.49 -7.30
CA GLY A 159 0.60 19.26 -8.35
C GLY A 159 0.60 18.57 -9.72
N THR A 160 1.50 19.02 -10.58
CA THR A 160 1.69 18.45 -11.91
C THR A 160 2.35 17.08 -11.83
N ALA A 161 2.13 16.24 -12.85
CA ALA A 161 2.77 14.93 -12.92
C ALA A 161 4.29 15.07 -12.79
N PRO A 162 4.96 14.19 -12.03
CA PRO A 162 6.40 14.21 -11.93
C PRO A 162 7.00 14.01 -13.32
N SER A 163 8.09 14.72 -13.61
CA SER A 163 8.88 14.46 -14.80
C SER A 163 9.57 13.11 -14.63
N ILE A 164 9.06 12.07 -15.27
CA ILE A 164 9.69 10.75 -15.22
C ILE A 164 10.78 10.74 -16.29
N PRO A 165 12.07 10.63 -15.91
CA PRO A 165 13.14 10.64 -16.90
C PRO A 165 12.95 9.45 -17.84
N GLN A 166 12.71 9.74 -19.12
CA GLN A 166 12.76 8.72 -20.15
C GLN A 166 14.23 8.38 -20.35
N GLN A 167 14.64 7.20 -19.88
CA GLN A 167 15.95 6.66 -20.21
C GLN A 167 15.97 6.40 -21.72
N SER A 168 16.48 7.37 -22.46
CA SER A 168 16.44 7.43 -23.93
C SER A 168 17.57 6.63 -24.58
N SER A 169 18.45 6.01 -23.79
CA SER A 169 19.44 5.05 -24.29
C SER A 169 19.90 4.06 -23.21
N LEU A 170 20.20 2.83 -23.65
CA LEU A 170 20.99 1.85 -22.91
C LEU A 170 22.45 2.00 -23.35
N PHE A 171 23.05 3.16 -23.12
CA PHE A 171 24.49 3.40 -23.30
C PHE A 171 24.97 4.40 -22.25
#